data_AF-A0A963GJM6-F1
#
_entry.id   AF-A0A963GJM6-F1
#
_cell.length_a   1.000
_cell.length_b   1.000
_cell.length_c   1.000
_cell.angle_alpha   90.00
_cell.angle_beta   90.00
_cell.angle_gamma   90.00
#
_symmetry.space_group_name_H-M   'P 1'
#
loop_
_entity.id
_entity.type
_entity.pdbx_description
1 polymer ?
#
loop_
_entity_poly.entity_id
_entity_poly.type
_entity_poly.pdbx_seq_one_letter_code
_entity_poly.pdbx_strand_id
1 'polypeptide(L)'
;MSPTRSYFIAGTDTEIGKTYTTCALLHHARGTGARVLGMKPVAAGAEEVDGRPRNQDALALIRASSFAADYDLVNPVCLTEAVAPHIAAADEGRQIDAATILAARDSLAEHADLLLIEGVGGFRVPLQLAYDTADLAVDLAAPVILVVGLRLGCINHALLTAEAIRARGLELVGWIGNGIDAQMSRRDENIAALDERLGCERLGVLPHDATQDPAANAGLLRLPAASTDAADAIVLLDSAAGLHAGHHGRVVVTGSHGGVSAARYALRAGPRLSFFNDAGHGKADAGIAALAILQQAGLAAACYRHDSARIGDARDGFGHGNISAMNDAAAALGLRVGMSVAEAASRSAAHAD
;
A
#
# COMPACT_ATOMS: atom_id res chain seq x y z
N MET A 1 12.80 11.10 -11.53
CA MET A 1 12.95 10.66 -10.13
C MET A 1 12.22 9.34 -10.06
N SER A 2 12.84 8.31 -9.48
CA SER A 2 12.16 7.02 -9.31
C SER A 2 10.92 7.22 -8.42
N PRO A 3 9.85 6.43 -8.64
CA PRO A 3 8.61 6.59 -7.90
C PRO A 3 8.84 6.40 -6.39
N THR A 4 8.20 7.25 -5.58
CA THR A 4 8.26 7.18 -4.12
C THR A 4 7.73 5.84 -3.62
N ARG A 5 8.54 5.16 -2.83
CA ARG A 5 8.09 3.97 -2.11
C ARG A 5 7.22 4.40 -0.94
N SER A 6 6.02 3.84 -0.81
CA SER A 6 5.11 4.18 0.29
C SER A 6 4.70 2.94 1.08
N TYR A 7 4.58 3.07 2.39
CA TYR A 7 4.04 2.02 3.26
C TYR A 7 3.02 2.57 4.24
N PHE A 8 1.94 1.82 4.45
CA PHE A 8 1.00 2.09 5.53
C PHE A 8 1.44 1.34 6.79
N ILE A 9 1.69 2.07 7.88
CA ILE A 9 2.04 1.49 9.18
C ILE A 9 0.76 1.26 9.98
N ALA A 10 0.34 0.00 10.03
CA ALA A 10 -0.79 -0.44 10.84
C ALA A 10 -0.32 -0.92 12.22
N GLY A 11 -1.21 -0.88 13.21
CA GLY A 11 -0.95 -1.44 14.53
C GLY A 11 -2.01 -2.44 14.93
N THR A 12 -1.62 -3.44 15.69
CA THR A 12 -2.56 -4.40 16.29
C THR A 12 -3.52 -3.77 17.30
N ASP A 13 -3.15 -2.63 17.90
CA ASP A 13 -3.93 -1.96 18.95
C ASP A 13 -3.49 -0.49 19.14
N THR A 14 -4.12 0.23 20.07
CA THR A 14 -3.64 1.51 20.62
C THR A 14 -2.43 1.29 21.54
N GLU A 15 -1.59 2.32 21.72
CA GLU A 15 -0.47 2.33 22.70
C GLU A 15 0.60 1.24 22.54
N ILE A 16 0.60 0.49 21.44
CA ILE A 16 1.62 -0.53 21.15
C ILE A 16 2.98 0.04 20.66
N GLY A 17 3.16 1.36 20.67
CA GLY A 17 4.35 2.04 20.16
C GLY A 17 4.47 2.05 18.62
N LYS A 18 3.37 2.31 17.90
CA LYS A 18 3.41 2.57 16.44
C LYS A 18 4.37 3.71 16.11
N THR A 19 4.16 4.89 16.71
CA THR A 19 5.00 6.07 16.52
C THR A 19 6.47 5.80 16.78
N TYR A 20 6.77 5.14 17.90
CA TYR A 20 8.13 4.72 18.24
C TYR A 20 8.75 3.84 17.15
N THR A 21 8.00 2.83 16.70
CA THR A 21 8.44 1.91 15.64
C THR A 21 8.62 2.62 14.30
N THR A 22 7.70 3.51 13.91
CA THR A 22 7.80 4.31 12.68
C THR A 22 9.01 5.24 12.73
N CYS A 23 9.25 5.91 13.86
CA CYS A 23 10.44 6.73 14.04
C CYS A 23 11.73 5.91 13.91
N ALA A 24 11.78 4.70 14.47
CA ALA A 24 12.95 3.83 14.35
C ALA A 24 13.20 3.40 12.88
N LEU A 25 12.13 3.11 12.12
CA LEU A 25 12.21 2.87 10.68
C LEU A 25 12.70 4.10 9.90
N LEU A 26 12.21 5.30 10.24
CA LEU A 26 12.67 6.55 9.61
C LEU A 26 14.17 6.77 9.89
N HIS A 27 14.63 6.58 11.13
CA HIS A 27 16.04 6.68 11.47
C HIS A 27 16.90 5.64 10.73
N HIS A 28 16.43 4.40 10.60
CA HIS A 28 17.10 3.36 9.82
C HIS A 28 17.26 3.78 8.36
N ALA A 29 16.15 4.21 7.75
CA ALA A 29 16.10 4.57 6.34
C ALA A 29 16.88 5.87 6.03
N ARG A 30 16.98 6.81 6.99
CA ARG A 30 17.88 7.96 6.88
C ARG A 30 19.35 7.57 6.80
N GLY A 31 19.74 6.53 7.52
CA GLY A 31 21.11 6.01 7.52
C GLY A 31 21.58 5.51 6.15
N THR A 32 20.66 5.25 5.22
CA THR A 32 20.96 4.82 3.85
C THR A 32 21.17 5.98 2.87
N GLY A 33 20.95 7.23 3.30
CA GLY A 33 21.04 8.43 2.46
C GLY A 33 19.77 8.75 1.66
N ALA A 34 18.70 7.97 1.82
CA ALA A 34 17.41 8.22 1.17
C ALA A 34 16.66 9.42 1.76
N ARG A 35 15.91 10.13 0.92
CA ARG A 35 14.96 11.18 1.34
C ARG A 35 13.71 10.50 1.89
N VAL A 36 13.67 10.31 3.20
CA VAL A 36 12.57 9.62 3.88
C VAL A 36 11.73 10.58 4.72
N LEU A 37 10.43 10.31 4.75
CA LEU A 37 9.43 11.15 5.41
C LEU A 37 8.36 10.29 6.09
N GLY A 38 7.92 10.70 7.27
CA GLY A 38 6.74 10.15 7.95
C GLY A 38 5.51 11.04 7.77
N MET A 39 4.34 10.42 7.59
CA MET A 39 3.03 11.08 7.53
C MET A 39 2.13 10.50 8.62
N LYS A 40 1.36 11.36 9.30
CA LYS A 40 0.31 10.99 10.25
C LYS A 40 -1.02 11.58 9.74
N PRO A 41 -1.68 10.95 8.74
CA PRO A 41 -2.82 11.55 8.03
C PRO A 41 -3.96 11.99 8.96
N VAL A 42 -4.25 11.19 9.98
CA VAL A 42 -5.26 11.46 10.99
C VAL A 42 -4.65 11.33 12.37
N ALA A 43 -4.87 12.31 13.23
CA ALA A 43 -4.46 12.29 14.63
C ALA A 43 -5.56 12.89 15.51
N ALA A 44 -5.70 12.34 16.71
CA ALA A 44 -6.59 12.80 17.77
C ALA A 44 -5.76 12.93 19.06
N GLY A 45 -6.10 13.87 19.94
CA GLY A 45 -5.26 14.26 21.06
C GLY A 45 -4.16 15.23 20.64
N ALA A 46 -4.56 16.45 20.27
CA ALA A 46 -3.65 17.52 19.88
C ALA A 46 -3.58 18.60 20.98
N GLU A 47 -2.39 19.17 21.15
CA GLU A 47 -2.13 20.27 22.07
C GLU A 47 -1.96 21.57 21.29
N GLU A 48 -2.27 22.72 21.90
CA GLU A 48 -1.93 24.01 21.29
C GLU A 48 -0.42 24.27 21.39
N VAL A 49 0.19 24.50 20.24
CA VAL A 49 1.58 24.96 20.11
C VAL A 49 1.58 26.16 19.17
N ASP A 50 2.07 27.30 19.64
CA ASP A 50 2.08 28.57 18.89
C ASP A 50 0.69 28.96 18.32
N GLY A 51 -0.38 28.68 19.08
CA GLY A 51 -1.76 28.99 18.71
C GLY A 51 -2.33 28.11 17.59
N ARG A 52 -1.72 26.94 17.32
CA ARG A 52 -2.23 25.94 16.38
C ARG A 52 -2.25 24.56 17.03
N PRO A 53 -3.23 23.69 16.69
CA PRO A 53 -3.25 22.32 17.17
C PRO A 53 -2.09 21.53 16.57
N ARG A 54 -1.34 20.84 17.43
CA ARG A 54 -0.24 19.95 17.06
C ARG A 54 -0.34 18.64 17.83
N ASN A 55 -0.19 17.54 17.11
CA ASN A 55 -0.16 16.21 17.68
C ASN A 55 1.30 15.75 17.86
N GLN A 56 1.58 15.15 19.02
CA GLN A 56 2.93 14.75 19.40
C GLN A 56 3.49 13.63 18.50
N ASP A 57 2.64 12.70 18.01
CA ASP A 57 3.07 11.66 17.06
C ASP A 57 3.52 12.29 15.74
N ALA A 58 2.71 13.19 15.17
CA ALA A 58 3.04 13.89 13.93
C ALA A 58 4.36 14.67 14.07
N LEU A 59 4.56 15.38 15.18
CA LEU A 59 5.82 16.08 15.46
C LEU A 59 7.01 15.12 15.61
N ALA A 60 6.81 13.94 16.22
CA ALA A 60 7.85 12.92 16.33
C ALA A 60 8.26 12.38 14.95
N LEU A 61 7.30 12.10 14.07
CA LEU A 61 7.57 11.68 12.69
C LEU A 61 8.35 12.75 11.90
N ILE A 62 7.99 14.03 12.04
CA ILE A 62 8.73 15.13 11.40
C ILE A 62 10.19 15.17 11.87
N ARG A 63 10.43 15.08 13.18
CA ARG A 63 11.80 15.06 13.73
C ARG A 63 12.61 13.84 13.28
N ALA A 64 11.96 12.69 13.18
CA ALA A 64 12.58 11.44 12.75
C ALA A 64 12.84 11.42 11.23
N SER A 65 12.14 12.23 10.44
CA SER A 65 12.29 12.33 8.98
C SER A 65 13.61 12.96 8.54
N SER A 66 13.99 12.74 7.27
CA SER A 66 15.27 13.22 6.71
C SER A 66 15.30 14.72 6.40
N PHE A 67 14.12 15.33 6.22
CA PHE A 67 13.95 16.76 5.97
C PHE A 67 12.68 17.26 6.66
N ALA A 68 12.59 18.56 6.89
CA ALA A 68 11.40 19.20 7.43
C ALA A 68 10.33 19.34 6.34
N ALA A 69 9.13 18.81 6.60
CA ALA A 69 7.95 19.01 5.78
C ALA A 69 6.95 19.93 6.49
N ASP A 70 6.02 20.51 5.73
CA ASP A 70 4.92 21.27 6.31
C ASP A 70 4.08 20.36 7.22
N TYR A 71 3.80 20.85 8.43
CA TYR A 71 2.98 20.13 9.41
C TYR A 71 1.61 19.78 8.83
N ASP A 72 1.00 20.71 8.10
CA ASP A 72 -0.38 20.54 7.62
C ASP A 72 -0.45 19.50 6.48
N LEU A 73 0.69 19.20 5.82
CA LEU A 73 0.79 18.06 4.90
C LEU A 73 1.05 16.74 5.63
N VAL A 74 1.87 16.76 6.68
CA VAL A 74 2.16 15.56 7.49
C VAL A 74 0.93 15.10 8.28
N ASN A 75 0.17 16.04 8.85
CA ASN A 75 -1.04 15.78 9.63
C ASN A 75 -2.20 16.71 9.21
N PRO A 76 -2.80 16.45 8.03
CA PRO A 76 -3.91 17.26 7.49
C PRO A 76 -5.17 17.20 8.36
N VAL A 77 -5.38 16.11 9.09
CA VAL A 77 -6.49 15.96 10.04
C VAL A 77 -5.93 15.86 11.45
N CYS A 78 -5.75 17.01 12.09
CA CYS A 78 -5.36 17.15 13.49
C CYS A 78 -6.59 17.49 14.35
N LEU A 79 -7.02 16.58 15.21
CA LEU A 79 -8.18 16.71 16.10
C LEU A 79 -7.70 16.88 17.55
N THR A 80 -8.40 17.72 18.32
CA THR A 80 -8.00 18.13 19.68
C THR A 80 -8.23 17.03 20.70
N GLU A 81 -9.42 16.44 20.75
CA GLU A 81 -9.76 15.47 21.79
C GLU A 81 -9.10 14.10 21.57
N ALA A 82 -8.59 13.48 22.65
CA ALA A 82 -7.96 12.17 22.63
C ALA A 82 -9.00 11.04 22.66
N VAL A 83 -9.89 11.00 21.67
CA VAL A 83 -10.92 9.98 21.48
C VAL A 83 -10.87 9.39 20.07
N ALA A 84 -11.78 8.47 19.74
CA ALA A 84 -11.84 7.91 18.38
C ALA A 84 -12.05 9.06 17.35
N PRO A 85 -11.32 9.08 16.23
CA PRO A 85 -11.32 10.22 15.30
C PRO A 85 -12.70 10.67 14.83
N HIS A 86 -13.62 9.73 14.51
CA HIS A 86 -14.98 10.09 14.12
C HIS A 86 -15.77 10.85 15.21
N ILE A 87 -15.49 10.59 16.49
CA ILE A 87 -16.11 11.28 17.63
C ILE A 87 -15.52 12.69 17.74
N ALA A 88 -14.18 12.79 17.84
CA ALA A 88 -13.51 14.09 17.93
C ALA A 88 -13.84 15.01 16.74
N ALA A 89 -13.90 14.46 15.53
CA ALA A 89 -14.32 15.22 14.34
C ALA A 89 -15.77 15.71 14.46
N ALA A 90 -16.69 14.88 14.95
CA ALA A 90 -18.09 15.26 15.15
C ALA A 90 -18.23 16.35 16.22
N ASP A 91 -17.51 16.25 17.33
CA ASP A 91 -17.52 17.23 18.42
C ASP A 91 -16.96 18.59 17.97
N GLU A 92 -15.97 18.58 17.06
CA GLU A 92 -15.43 19.77 16.42
C GLU A 92 -16.27 20.29 15.23
N GLY A 93 -17.35 19.61 14.85
CA GLY A 93 -18.17 19.95 13.68
C GLY A 93 -17.43 19.80 12.34
N ARG A 94 -16.41 18.93 12.29
CA ARG A 94 -15.54 18.66 11.14
C ARG A 94 -15.87 17.31 10.50
N GLN A 95 -15.52 17.17 9.22
CA GLN A 95 -15.51 15.88 8.53
C GLN A 95 -14.08 15.49 8.19
N ILE A 96 -13.76 14.21 8.34
CA ILE A 96 -12.47 13.65 7.92
C ILE A 96 -12.56 13.40 6.42
N ASP A 97 -12.01 14.29 5.60
CA ASP A 97 -12.04 14.18 4.14
C ASP A 97 -10.84 13.38 3.60
N ALA A 98 -11.14 12.23 2.98
CA ALA A 98 -10.12 11.38 2.38
C ALA A 98 -9.41 12.07 1.20
N ALA A 99 -10.10 12.91 0.43
CA ALA A 99 -9.49 13.59 -0.71
C ALA A 99 -8.37 14.54 -0.28
N THR A 100 -8.59 15.29 0.80
CA THR A 100 -7.56 16.14 1.43
C THR A 100 -6.35 15.31 1.89
N ILE A 101 -6.57 14.13 2.48
CA ILE A 101 -5.48 13.24 2.91
C ILE A 101 -4.67 12.73 1.71
N LEU A 102 -5.34 12.29 0.64
CA LEU A 102 -4.68 11.80 -0.57
C LEU A 102 -3.86 12.90 -1.25
N ALA A 103 -4.41 14.12 -1.35
CA ALA A 103 -3.68 15.26 -1.92
C ALA A 103 -2.43 15.62 -1.09
N ALA A 104 -2.52 15.58 0.24
CA ALA A 104 -1.38 15.79 1.11
C ALA A 104 -0.32 14.69 0.93
N ARG A 105 -0.74 13.42 0.83
CA ARG A 105 0.15 12.29 0.53
C ARG A 105 0.88 12.50 -0.79
N ASP A 106 0.15 12.84 -1.86
CA ASP A 106 0.73 13.03 -3.20
C ASP A 106 1.78 14.15 -3.19
N SER A 107 1.50 15.27 -2.54
CA SER A 107 2.45 16.38 -2.38
C SER A 107 3.71 15.98 -1.61
N LEU A 108 3.57 15.17 -0.55
CA LEU A 108 4.72 14.67 0.21
C LEU A 108 5.55 13.67 -0.62
N ALA A 109 4.88 12.82 -1.40
CA ALA A 109 5.54 11.81 -2.24
C ALA A 109 6.48 12.46 -3.26
N GLU A 110 6.09 13.57 -3.91
CA GLU A 110 6.94 14.32 -4.87
C GLU A 110 8.35 14.67 -4.34
N HIS A 111 8.50 14.72 -3.01
CA HIS A 111 9.73 15.16 -2.34
C HIS A 111 10.47 14.04 -1.59
N ALA A 112 9.96 12.81 -1.59
CA ALA A 112 10.50 11.68 -0.83
C ALA A 112 10.78 10.46 -1.70
N ASP A 113 11.86 9.74 -1.40
CA ASP A 113 12.15 8.41 -1.93
C ASP A 113 11.35 7.33 -1.17
N LEU A 114 11.07 7.58 0.13
CA LEU A 114 10.29 6.72 1.01
C LEU A 114 9.32 7.52 1.88
N LEU A 115 8.04 7.14 1.85
CA LEU A 115 6.99 7.69 2.69
C LEU A 115 6.41 6.62 3.62
N LEU A 116 6.49 6.83 4.93
CA LEU A 116 5.86 5.96 5.93
C LEU A 116 4.59 6.64 6.46
N ILE A 117 3.43 6.07 6.16
CA ILE A 117 2.12 6.63 6.46
C ILE A 117 1.54 5.91 7.67
N GLU A 118 1.55 6.56 8.82
CA GLU A 118 1.13 5.95 10.08
C GLU A 118 -0.37 6.08 10.34
N GLY A 119 -1.04 4.96 10.54
CA GLY A 119 -2.44 4.94 10.93
C GLY A 119 -2.71 5.51 12.34
N VAL A 120 -3.98 5.58 12.70
CA VAL A 120 -4.46 6.00 14.03
C VAL A 120 -5.11 4.81 14.73
N GLY A 121 -4.78 4.59 16.00
CA GLY A 121 -5.29 3.45 16.78
C GLY A 121 -4.97 2.07 16.18
N GLY A 122 -5.93 1.14 16.24
CA GLY A 122 -5.81 -0.17 15.58
C GLY A 122 -5.98 -0.08 14.05
N PHE A 123 -6.08 -1.22 13.37
CA PHE A 123 -6.22 -1.20 11.90
C PHE A 123 -7.60 -0.76 11.39
N ARG A 124 -8.68 -1.01 12.15
CA ARG A 124 -10.06 -0.64 11.78
C ARG A 124 -10.65 0.37 12.76
N VAL A 125 -10.23 1.62 12.63
CA VAL A 125 -10.73 2.75 13.42
C VAL A 125 -11.69 3.57 12.59
N PRO A 126 -12.94 3.81 13.05
CA PRO A 126 -13.89 4.60 12.29
C PRO A 126 -13.43 6.04 12.10
N LEU A 127 -13.47 6.50 10.85
CA LEU A 127 -13.20 7.89 10.46
C LEU A 127 -14.51 8.60 10.06
N GLN A 128 -15.44 7.86 9.47
CA GLN A 128 -16.82 8.28 9.19
C GLN A 128 -17.77 7.08 9.36
N LEU A 129 -19.09 7.27 9.12
CA LEU A 129 -20.12 6.25 9.34
C LEU A 129 -19.88 4.92 8.60
N ALA A 130 -19.34 4.96 7.39
CA ALA A 130 -19.10 3.79 6.55
C ALA A 130 -17.67 3.77 5.98
N TYR A 131 -16.73 4.40 6.69
CA TYR A 131 -15.35 4.55 6.25
C TYR A 131 -14.42 4.47 7.47
N ASP A 132 -13.51 3.50 7.47
CA ASP A 132 -12.53 3.28 8.52
C ASP A 132 -11.08 3.41 8.00
N THR A 133 -10.10 3.34 8.90
CA THR A 133 -8.67 3.43 8.54
C THR A 133 -8.20 2.35 7.58
N ALA A 134 -8.90 1.21 7.48
CA ALA A 134 -8.56 0.18 6.50
C ALA A 134 -9.00 0.58 5.10
N ASP A 135 -10.15 1.27 4.98
CA ASP A 135 -10.61 1.84 3.71
C ASP A 135 -9.66 2.97 3.26
N LEU A 136 -9.19 3.80 4.20
CA LEU A 136 -8.14 4.79 3.91
C LEU A 136 -6.84 4.15 3.43
N ALA A 137 -6.41 3.03 4.03
CA ALA A 137 -5.23 2.31 3.56
C ALA A 137 -5.40 1.78 2.12
N VAL A 138 -6.63 1.36 1.74
CA VAL A 138 -6.96 0.98 0.35
C VAL A 138 -6.84 2.17 -0.60
N ASP A 139 -7.40 3.32 -0.23
CA ASP A 139 -7.34 4.54 -1.06
C ASP A 139 -5.91 5.05 -1.23
N LEU A 140 -5.07 4.91 -0.20
CA LEU A 140 -3.65 5.23 -0.25
C LEU A 140 -2.86 4.25 -1.13
N ALA A 141 -3.40 3.06 -1.43
CA ALA A 141 -2.77 2.02 -2.24
C ALA A 141 -1.34 1.66 -1.79
N ALA A 142 -1.05 1.76 -0.48
CA ALA A 142 0.26 1.47 0.08
C ALA A 142 0.27 0.07 0.73
N PRO A 143 1.29 -0.78 0.46
CA PRO A 143 1.47 -2.02 1.19
C PRO A 143 1.61 -1.78 2.69
N VAL A 144 1.16 -2.74 3.49
CA VAL A 144 1.03 -2.60 4.94
C VAL A 144 2.23 -3.22 5.66
N ILE A 145 2.81 -2.47 6.58
CA ILE A 145 3.70 -2.98 7.62
C ILE A 145 2.92 -3.03 8.93
N LEU A 146 2.86 -4.21 9.56
CA LEU A 146 2.12 -4.40 10.81
C LEU A 146 3.04 -4.27 12.04
N VAL A 147 2.74 -3.32 12.92
CA VAL A 147 3.37 -3.22 14.25
C VAL A 147 2.58 -4.06 15.24
N VAL A 148 3.26 -4.98 15.92
CA VAL A 148 2.70 -5.88 16.92
C VAL A 148 3.28 -5.52 18.29
N GLY A 149 2.43 -5.05 19.20
CA GLY A 149 2.82 -4.85 20.59
C GLY A 149 3.00 -6.21 21.29
N LEU A 150 4.23 -6.56 21.66
CA LEU A 150 4.57 -7.81 22.30
C LEU A 150 4.12 -7.79 23.77
N ARG A 151 2.98 -8.45 24.02
CA ARG A 151 2.36 -8.73 25.31
C ARG A 151 1.49 -9.98 25.20
N LEU A 152 0.95 -10.48 26.31
CA LEU A 152 -0.03 -11.57 26.27
C LEU A 152 -1.23 -11.19 25.38
N GLY A 153 -1.62 -12.09 24.46
CA GLY A 153 -2.68 -11.86 23.48
C GLY A 153 -2.23 -11.30 22.13
N CYS A 154 -0.95 -10.92 21.98
CA CYS A 154 -0.44 -10.33 20.74
C CYS A 154 -0.61 -11.24 19.50
N ILE A 155 -0.50 -12.56 19.66
CA ILE A 155 -0.74 -13.53 18.57
C ILE A 155 -2.15 -13.36 18.00
N ASN A 156 -3.17 -13.35 18.86
CA ASN A 156 -4.56 -13.17 18.43
C ASN A 156 -4.75 -11.85 17.68
N HIS A 157 -4.31 -10.74 18.27
CA HIS A 157 -4.48 -9.43 17.64
C HIS A 157 -3.74 -9.30 16.31
N ALA A 158 -2.53 -9.85 16.20
CA ALA A 158 -1.77 -9.84 14.97
C ALA A 158 -2.46 -10.64 13.85
N LEU A 159 -2.97 -11.84 14.16
CA LEU A 159 -3.65 -12.68 13.18
C LEU A 159 -4.99 -12.07 12.72
N LEU A 160 -5.81 -11.58 13.65
CA LEU A 160 -7.05 -10.88 13.31
C LEU A 160 -6.80 -9.64 12.46
N THR A 161 -5.74 -8.89 12.78
CA THR A 161 -5.35 -7.70 12.00
C THR A 161 -4.87 -8.10 10.60
N ALA A 162 -4.04 -9.14 10.49
CA ALA A 162 -3.56 -9.65 9.21
C ALA A 162 -4.70 -10.16 8.32
N GLU A 163 -5.70 -10.85 8.89
CA GLU A 163 -6.91 -11.26 8.18
C GLU A 163 -7.70 -10.04 7.67
N ALA A 164 -7.86 -9.01 8.50
CA ALA A 164 -8.56 -7.78 8.11
C ALA A 164 -7.84 -7.02 6.99
N ILE A 165 -6.49 -6.94 7.03
CA ILE A 165 -5.67 -6.35 5.96
C ILE A 165 -5.91 -7.10 4.65
N ARG A 166 -5.78 -8.43 4.67
CA ARG A 166 -5.96 -9.27 3.47
C ARG A 166 -7.39 -9.22 2.93
N ALA A 167 -8.40 -9.18 3.80
CA ALA A 167 -9.79 -9.06 3.41
C ALA A 167 -10.13 -7.74 2.70
N ARG A 168 -9.27 -6.71 2.84
CA ARG A 168 -9.34 -5.44 2.10
C ARG A 168 -8.54 -5.45 0.80
N GLY A 169 -7.93 -6.58 0.43
CA GLY A 169 -7.07 -6.68 -0.76
C GLY A 169 -5.73 -5.96 -0.59
N LEU A 170 -5.33 -5.65 0.63
CA LEU A 170 -4.05 -5.01 0.93
C LEU A 170 -2.96 -6.06 1.11
N GLU A 171 -1.77 -5.74 0.64
CA GLU A 171 -0.59 -6.58 0.81
C GLU A 171 0.05 -6.34 2.17
N LEU A 172 0.19 -7.40 2.98
CA LEU A 172 0.97 -7.37 4.21
C LEU A 172 2.41 -7.75 3.89
N VAL A 173 3.29 -6.74 3.74
CA VAL A 173 4.68 -6.94 3.28
C VAL A 173 5.63 -7.32 4.41
N GLY A 174 5.25 -7.09 5.66
CA GLY A 174 6.05 -7.51 6.80
C GLY A 174 5.48 -7.04 8.13
N TRP A 175 6.12 -7.49 9.20
CA TRP A 175 5.70 -7.15 10.56
C TRP A 175 6.89 -6.80 11.45
N ILE A 176 6.65 -5.96 12.46
CA ILE A 176 7.62 -5.55 13.47
C ILE A 176 7.05 -5.84 14.85
N GLY A 177 7.81 -6.57 15.67
CA GLY A 177 7.47 -6.75 17.08
C GLY A 177 8.01 -5.59 17.91
N ASN A 178 7.17 -4.90 18.67
CA ASN A 178 7.60 -3.88 19.63
C ASN A 178 7.46 -4.40 21.07
N GLY A 179 8.56 -4.44 21.82
CA GLY A 179 8.54 -4.83 23.24
C GLY A 179 7.85 -3.77 24.09
N ILE A 180 6.58 -3.99 24.44
CA ILE A 180 5.82 -3.05 25.30
C ILE A 180 5.65 -3.54 26.73
N ASP A 181 5.82 -4.83 26.96
CA ASP A 181 5.82 -5.44 28.28
C ASP A 181 7.20 -6.04 28.57
N ALA A 182 7.94 -5.39 29.47
CA ALA A 182 9.27 -5.83 29.90
C ALA A 182 9.24 -7.22 30.59
N GLN A 183 8.10 -7.64 31.12
CA GLN A 183 7.92 -8.87 31.88
C GLN A 183 7.25 -9.98 31.06
N MET A 184 7.05 -9.78 29.76
CA MET A 184 6.43 -10.78 28.90
C MET A 184 7.18 -12.11 28.96
N SER A 185 6.53 -13.12 29.55
CA SER A 185 7.03 -14.49 29.55
C SER A 185 6.98 -15.10 28.15
N ARG A 186 7.93 -15.99 27.84
CA ARG A 186 7.96 -16.74 26.58
C ARG A 186 7.93 -15.86 25.33
N ARG A 187 8.60 -14.70 25.39
CA ARG A 187 8.60 -13.70 24.31
C ARG A 187 9.07 -14.30 22.98
N ASP A 188 10.17 -15.06 23.01
CA ASP A 188 10.74 -15.65 21.80
C ASP A 188 9.81 -16.71 21.19
N GLU A 189 9.14 -17.52 22.02
CA GLU A 189 8.15 -18.48 21.53
C GLU A 189 6.91 -17.79 20.93
N ASN A 190 6.50 -16.63 21.46
CA ASN A 190 5.42 -15.84 20.85
C ASN A 190 5.86 -15.24 19.51
N ILE A 191 7.09 -14.74 19.41
CA ILE A 191 7.66 -14.24 18.16
C ILE A 191 7.73 -15.35 17.12
N ALA A 192 8.22 -16.55 17.48
CA ALA A 192 8.25 -17.69 16.59
C ALA A 192 6.84 -18.09 16.11
N ALA A 193 5.84 -18.06 17.00
CA ALA A 193 4.47 -18.35 16.64
C ALA A 193 3.89 -17.34 15.64
N LEU A 194 4.26 -16.06 15.75
CA LEU A 194 3.91 -15.00 14.80
C LEU A 194 4.61 -15.21 13.45
N ASP A 195 5.91 -15.52 13.45
CA ASP A 195 6.70 -15.82 12.24
C ASP A 195 6.05 -16.94 11.41
N GLU A 196 5.58 -18.00 12.06
CA GLU A 196 4.94 -19.15 11.39
C GLU A 196 3.57 -18.83 10.78
N ARG A 197 2.84 -17.84 11.31
CA ARG A 197 1.41 -17.66 11.03
C ARG A 197 1.07 -16.39 10.26
N LEU A 198 1.93 -15.36 10.35
CA LEU A 198 1.68 -14.09 9.67
C LEU A 198 1.93 -14.16 8.16
N GLY A 199 2.66 -15.16 7.66
CA GLY A 199 2.83 -15.37 6.21
C GLY A 199 3.50 -14.19 5.48
N CYS A 200 4.33 -13.42 6.19
CA CYS A 200 5.12 -12.31 5.68
C CYS A 200 6.43 -12.23 6.49
N GLU A 201 7.41 -11.46 6.02
CA GLU A 201 8.70 -11.38 6.71
C GLU A 201 8.63 -10.60 8.02
N ARG A 202 9.47 -10.99 8.98
CA ARG A 202 9.76 -10.18 10.16
C ARG A 202 10.81 -9.13 9.81
N LEU A 203 10.42 -7.86 9.88
CA LEU A 203 11.27 -6.72 9.58
C LEU A 203 12.14 -6.31 10.78
N GLY A 204 11.87 -6.85 11.96
CA GLY A 204 12.68 -6.65 13.14
C GLY A 204 11.89 -6.80 14.42
N VAL A 205 12.61 -6.75 15.54
CA VAL A 205 12.01 -6.79 16.88
C VAL A 205 12.71 -5.75 17.74
N LEU A 206 11.95 -4.79 18.24
CA LEU A 206 12.44 -3.77 19.16
C LEU A 206 12.38 -4.29 20.60
N PRO A 207 13.42 -4.07 21.42
CA PRO A 207 13.38 -4.40 22.84
C PRO A 207 12.35 -3.50 23.57
N HIS A 208 12.03 -3.86 24.81
CA HIS A 208 11.40 -2.89 25.69
C HIS A 208 12.44 -1.83 26.06
N ASP A 209 12.22 -0.60 25.61
CA ASP A 209 13.14 0.51 25.78
C ASP A 209 12.59 1.53 26.78
N ALA A 210 13.19 1.58 27.97
CA ALA A 210 12.81 2.54 29.00
C ALA A 210 13.22 3.99 28.65
N THR A 211 14.17 4.18 27.72
CA THR A 211 14.61 5.50 27.29
C THR A 211 13.72 6.09 26.20
N GLN A 212 12.91 5.25 25.55
CA GLN A 212 12.07 5.62 24.41
C GLN A 212 12.87 6.34 23.30
N ASP A 213 14.08 5.87 23.02
CA ASP A 213 14.95 6.38 21.95
C ASP A 213 14.83 5.51 20.68
N PRO A 214 14.03 5.92 19.68
CA PRO A 214 13.88 5.16 18.45
C PRO A 214 15.16 5.13 17.61
N ALA A 215 16.03 6.14 17.71
CA ALA A 215 17.26 6.19 16.93
C ALA A 215 18.27 5.13 17.38
N ALA A 216 18.37 4.88 18.69
CA ALA A 216 19.23 3.85 19.27
C ALA A 216 18.89 2.43 18.75
N ASN A 217 17.61 2.18 18.46
CA ASN A 217 17.14 0.85 18.04
C ASN A 217 16.90 0.73 16.52
N ALA A 218 17.18 1.78 15.74
CA ALA A 218 16.99 1.80 14.30
C ALA A 218 17.76 0.67 13.56
N GLY A 219 18.94 0.30 14.06
CA GLY A 219 19.74 -0.79 13.48
C GLY A 219 19.14 -2.20 13.64
N LEU A 220 18.08 -2.36 14.44
CA LEU A 220 17.38 -3.64 14.65
C LEU A 220 16.24 -3.88 13.65
N LEU A 221 15.92 -2.86 12.86
CA LEU A 221 14.86 -2.91 11.86
C LEU A 221 15.46 -2.95 10.45
N ARG A 222 14.68 -3.45 9.50
CA ARG A 222 14.92 -3.31 8.07
C ARG A 222 13.63 -2.87 7.38
N LEU A 223 13.77 -2.23 6.23
CA LEU A 223 12.65 -2.04 5.33
C LEU A 223 12.39 -3.34 4.56
N PRO A 224 11.14 -3.59 4.10
CA PRO A 224 10.89 -4.72 3.21
C PRO A 224 11.80 -4.61 1.99
N ALA A 225 12.29 -5.74 1.49
CA ALA A 225 13.09 -5.76 0.26
C ALA A 225 12.32 -5.01 -0.84
N ALA A 226 12.98 -4.09 -1.58
CA ALA A 226 12.37 -3.55 -2.81
C ALA A 226 11.92 -4.74 -3.64
N SER A 227 10.66 -4.77 -4.11
CA SER A 227 10.22 -5.85 -4.98
C SER A 227 10.99 -5.73 -6.29
N THR A 228 12.15 -6.38 -6.35
CA THR A 228 13.02 -6.42 -7.53
C THR A 228 12.67 -7.58 -8.43
N ASP A 229 11.70 -8.43 -8.05
CA ASP A 229 11.28 -9.52 -8.90
C ASP A 229 10.26 -9.04 -9.93
N ALA A 230 10.68 -9.05 -11.19
CA ALA A 230 9.82 -8.88 -12.35
C ALA A 230 8.62 -9.87 -12.36
N ALA A 231 8.68 -10.94 -11.55
CA ALA A 231 7.59 -11.88 -11.33
C ALA A 231 6.50 -11.34 -10.36
N ASP A 232 6.85 -10.58 -9.32
CA ASP A 232 5.87 -9.95 -8.40
C ASP A 232 5.23 -8.67 -9.00
N ALA A 233 5.87 -8.12 -10.03
CA ALA A 233 5.32 -7.05 -10.86
C ALA A 233 4.21 -7.54 -11.81
N ILE A 234 4.07 -8.86 -12.04
CA ILE A 234 3.10 -9.45 -12.96
C ILE A 234 2.03 -10.20 -12.17
N VAL A 235 0.84 -9.62 -12.11
CA VAL A 235 -0.32 -10.22 -11.44
C VAL A 235 -1.18 -10.99 -12.44
N LEU A 236 -1.53 -12.23 -12.12
CA LEU A 236 -2.41 -13.06 -12.93
C LEU A 236 -3.80 -13.12 -12.30
N LEU A 237 -4.84 -12.70 -13.02
CA LEU A 237 -6.23 -12.67 -12.54
C LEU A 237 -7.18 -13.32 -13.54
N ASP A 238 -7.81 -14.44 -13.21
CA ASP A 238 -8.76 -15.08 -14.13
C ASP A 238 -9.94 -14.17 -14.49
N SER A 239 -10.33 -13.29 -13.57
CA SER A 239 -11.39 -12.29 -13.78
C SER A 239 -10.87 -10.86 -13.65
N ALA A 240 -11.19 -10.00 -14.62
CA ALA A 240 -10.95 -8.56 -14.54
C ALA A 240 -11.69 -7.90 -13.36
N ALA A 241 -12.75 -8.52 -12.84
CA ALA A 241 -13.41 -8.04 -11.62
C ALA A 241 -12.52 -8.14 -10.36
N GLY A 242 -11.44 -8.92 -10.41
CA GLY A 242 -10.43 -8.98 -9.35
C GLY A 242 -9.48 -7.79 -9.33
N LEU A 243 -9.52 -6.89 -10.31
CA LEU A 243 -8.69 -5.68 -10.31
C LEU A 243 -9.15 -4.72 -9.19
N HIS A 244 -8.22 -4.33 -8.32
CA HIS A 244 -8.41 -3.31 -7.26
C HIS A 244 -7.16 -2.41 -7.16
N ALA A 245 -7.22 -1.39 -6.30
CA ALA A 245 -6.17 -0.37 -6.14
C ALA A 245 -4.77 -0.93 -5.81
N GLY A 246 -4.67 -2.13 -5.23
CA GLY A 246 -3.39 -2.79 -4.94
C GLY A 246 -2.62 -3.26 -6.18
N HIS A 247 -3.24 -3.23 -7.36
CA HIS A 247 -2.59 -3.49 -8.64
C HIS A 247 -2.05 -2.23 -9.32
N HIS A 248 -2.11 -1.07 -8.66
CA HIS A 248 -1.57 0.16 -9.18
C HIS A 248 -0.09 0.02 -9.55
N GLY A 249 0.28 0.49 -10.75
CA GLY A 249 1.67 0.41 -11.24
C GLY A 249 2.15 -1.01 -11.59
N ARG A 250 1.35 -2.06 -11.39
CA ARG A 250 1.71 -3.44 -11.75
C ARG A 250 1.33 -3.77 -13.19
N VAL A 251 1.97 -4.79 -13.74
CA VAL A 251 1.52 -5.44 -14.98
C VAL A 251 0.47 -6.49 -14.58
N VAL A 252 -0.70 -6.48 -15.22
CA VAL A 252 -1.77 -7.43 -14.91
C VAL A 252 -2.15 -8.20 -16.15
N VAL A 253 -2.11 -9.52 -16.09
CA VAL A 253 -2.66 -10.40 -17.11
C VAL A 253 -3.97 -10.97 -16.62
N THR A 254 -5.04 -10.73 -17.38
CA THR A 254 -6.35 -11.22 -17.04
C THR A 254 -6.80 -12.37 -17.94
N GLY A 255 -7.58 -13.31 -17.42
CA GLY A 255 -8.32 -14.31 -18.21
C GLY A 255 -9.59 -13.73 -18.86
N SER A 256 -9.99 -12.52 -18.50
CA SER A 256 -11.21 -11.87 -19.00
C SER A 256 -11.03 -11.26 -20.37
N HIS A 257 -12.14 -11.10 -21.09
CA HIS A 257 -12.13 -10.38 -22.36
C HIS A 257 -12.00 -8.87 -22.17
N GLY A 258 -11.43 -8.17 -23.16
CA GLY A 258 -11.19 -6.73 -23.17
C GLY A 258 -12.44 -5.88 -23.42
N GLY A 259 -13.56 -6.22 -22.77
CA GLY A 259 -14.82 -5.50 -22.91
C GLY A 259 -14.90 -4.21 -22.08
N VAL A 260 -15.99 -3.46 -22.25
CA VAL A 260 -16.25 -2.18 -21.54
C VAL A 260 -16.20 -2.33 -20.02
N SER A 261 -16.70 -3.46 -19.48
CA SER A 261 -16.67 -3.72 -18.04
C SER A 261 -15.24 -3.91 -17.52
N ALA A 262 -14.39 -4.63 -18.25
CA ALA A 262 -12.99 -4.84 -17.90
C ALA A 262 -12.22 -3.51 -17.82
N ALA A 263 -12.50 -2.59 -18.75
CA ALA A 263 -11.93 -1.24 -18.74
C ALA A 263 -12.24 -0.48 -17.45
N ARG A 264 -13.47 -0.58 -16.92
CA ARG A 264 -13.85 0.10 -15.66
C ARG A 264 -13.06 -0.39 -14.47
N TYR A 265 -12.79 -1.69 -14.40
CA TYR A 265 -11.98 -2.25 -13.32
C TYR A 265 -10.52 -1.81 -13.43
N ALA A 266 -9.95 -1.83 -14.65
CA ALA A 266 -8.60 -1.33 -14.89
C ALA A 266 -8.45 0.18 -14.59
N LEU A 267 -9.44 1.01 -14.94
CA LEU A 267 -9.44 2.44 -14.59
C LEU A 267 -9.37 2.68 -13.08
N ARG A 268 -10.07 1.86 -12.28
CA ARG A 268 -10.05 1.97 -10.81
C ARG A 268 -8.76 1.46 -10.20
N ALA A 269 -8.18 0.40 -10.78
CA ALA A 269 -6.96 -0.22 -10.27
C ALA A 269 -5.69 0.54 -10.68
N GLY A 270 -5.70 1.23 -11.82
CA GLY A 270 -4.55 1.96 -12.36
C GLY A 270 -3.30 1.10 -12.60
N PRO A 271 -3.39 -0.10 -13.20
CA PRO A 271 -2.22 -0.90 -13.51
C PRO A 271 -1.35 -0.21 -14.56
N ARG A 272 -0.04 -0.46 -14.51
CA ARG A 272 0.91 0.03 -15.52
C ARG A 272 0.59 -0.51 -16.92
N LEU A 273 0.19 -1.77 -16.99
CA LEU A 273 -0.18 -2.44 -18.24
C LEU A 273 -1.21 -3.54 -17.96
N SER A 274 -2.31 -3.55 -18.70
CA SER A 274 -3.31 -4.63 -18.63
C SER A 274 -3.30 -5.50 -19.88
N PHE A 275 -3.36 -6.81 -19.69
CA PHE A 275 -3.65 -7.78 -20.76
C PHE A 275 -5.04 -8.38 -20.58
N PHE A 276 -5.80 -8.41 -21.66
CA PHE A 276 -7.11 -9.06 -21.73
C PHE A 276 -7.15 -10.06 -22.89
N ASN A 277 -8.05 -11.02 -22.85
CA ASN A 277 -8.33 -11.84 -24.03
C ASN A 277 -9.16 -11.03 -25.05
N ASP A 278 -8.94 -11.21 -26.36
CA ASP A 278 -9.72 -10.50 -27.37
C ASP A 278 -11.13 -11.09 -27.61
N ALA A 279 -11.39 -12.31 -27.12
CA ALA A 279 -12.62 -13.05 -27.34
C ALA A 279 -13.07 -13.07 -28.82
N GLY A 280 -12.10 -13.12 -29.74
CA GLY A 280 -12.34 -13.10 -31.19
C GLY A 280 -12.92 -11.77 -31.68
N HIS A 281 -12.66 -10.68 -30.97
CA HIS A 281 -13.18 -9.32 -31.18
C HIS A 281 -14.69 -9.17 -30.98
N GLY A 282 -15.48 -10.20 -31.26
CA GLY A 282 -16.94 -10.12 -31.21
C GLY A 282 -17.51 -9.10 -32.22
N LYS A 283 -18.80 -8.80 -32.09
CA LYS A 283 -19.47 -7.84 -32.98
C LYS A 283 -18.93 -6.44 -32.71
N ALA A 284 -18.47 -5.75 -33.76
CA ALA A 284 -17.96 -4.38 -33.70
C ALA A 284 -16.85 -4.18 -32.66
N ASP A 285 -15.90 -5.14 -32.60
CA ASP A 285 -14.73 -5.08 -31.72
C ASP A 285 -15.05 -4.99 -30.21
N ALA A 286 -16.23 -5.47 -29.80
CA ALA A 286 -16.67 -5.47 -28.41
C ALA A 286 -15.70 -6.19 -27.44
N GLY A 287 -14.97 -7.21 -27.92
CA GLY A 287 -13.98 -7.96 -27.15
C GLY A 287 -12.66 -7.22 -26.91
N ILE A 288 -12.42 -6.11 -27.61
CA ILE A 288 -11.24 -5.25 -27.43
C ILE A 288 -11.61 -3.78 -27.09
N ALA A 289 -12.87 -3.50 -26.79
CA ALA A 289 -13.39 -2.17 -26.51
C ALA A 289 -12.65 -1.44 -25.37
N ALA A 290 -12.03 -2.18 -24.44
CA ALA A 290 -11.24 -1.64 -23.34
C ALA A 290 -10.03 -0.82 -23.82
N LEU A 291 -9.44 -1.15 -24.98
CA LEU A 291 -8.24 -0.48 -25.48
C LEU A 291 -8.46 1.01 -25.70
N ALA A 292 -9.58 1.37 -26.34
CA ALA A 292 -9.94 2.77 -26.61
C ALA A 292 -10.28 3.54 -25.32
N ILE A 293 -10.98 2.89 -24.38
CA ILE A 293 -11.36 3.49 -23.10
C ILE A 293 -10.11 3.78 -22.26
N LEU A 294 -9.20 2.81 -22.16
CA LEU A 294 -7.98 2.95 -21.37
C LEU A 294 -6.99 3.93 -22.02
N GLN A 295 -6.97 4.02 -23.36
CA GLN A 295 -6.20 5.04 -24.07
C GLN A 295 -6.61 6.46 -23.68
N GLN A 296 -7.92 6.73 -23.54
CA GLN A 296 -8.41 8.05 -23.13
C GLN A 296 -7.95 8.44 -21.72
N ALA A 297 -7.66 7.46 -20.86
CA ALA A 297 -7.13 7.66 -19.51
C ALA A 297 -5.60 7.56 -19.44
N GLY A 298 -4.90 7.37 -20.57
CA GLY A 298 -3.45 7.21 -20.60
C GLY A 298 -2.93 5.87 -20.04
N LEU A 299 -3.80 4.87 -19.85
CA LEU A 299 -3.43 3.55 -19.34
C LEU A 299 -3.08 2.60 -20.48
N ALA A 300 -1.94 1.93 -20.38
CA ALA A 300 -1.50 0.96 -21.37
C ALA A 300 -2.32 -0.33 -21.29
N ALA A 301 -2.77 -0.82 -22.44
CA ALA A 301 -3.51 -2.07 -22.53
C ALA A 301 -3.24 -2.81 -23.84
N ALA A 302 -3.25 -4.14 -23.75
CA ALA A 302 -3.17 -5.04 -24.88
C ALA A 302 -4.21 -6.17 -24.74
N CYS A 303 -4.65 -6.69 -25.88
CA CYS A 303 -5.46 -7.90 -25.96
C CYS A 303 -4.64 -9.02 -26.59
N TYR A 304 -4.79 -10.25 -26.10
CA TYR A 304 -4.19 -11.45 -26.65
C TYR A 304 -5.25 -12.37 -27.27
N ARG A 305 -4.83 -13.17 -28.26
CA ARG A 305 -5.75 -13.97 -29.06
C ARG A 305 -6.45 -15.05 -28.26
N HIS A 306 -7.77 -15.12 -28.40
CA HIS A 306 -8.58 -16.24 -27.91
C HIS A 306 -8.17 -17.61 -28.48
N ASP A 307 -7.53 -17.64 -29.66
CA ASP A 307 -7.03 -18.87 -30.30
C ASP A 307 -5.61 -19.25 -29.85
N SER A 308 -4.94 -18.39 -29.09
CA SER A 308 -3.59 -18.64 -28.53
C SER A 308 -3.61 -19.05 -27.06
N ALA A 309 -4.65 -18.68 -26.32
CA ALA A 309 -4.81 -18.99 -24.91
C ALA A 309 -6.28 -19.00 -24.48
N ARG A 310 -6.59 -19.79 -23.46
CA ARG A 310 -7.94 -20.00 -22.92
C ARG A 310 -8.50 -18.72 -22.30
N ILE A 311 -9.76 -18.41 -22.64
CA ILE A 311 -10.55 -17.40 -21.94
C ILE A 311 -10.85 -17.93 -20.53
N GLY A 312 -10.67 -17.08 -19.52
CA GLY A 312 -10.91 -17.39 -18.10
C GLY A 312 -9.71 -18.02 -17.38
N ASP A 313 -8.54 -18.13 -18.02
CA ASP A 313 -7.31 -18.67 -17.42
C ASP A 313 -6.14 -17.70 -17.66
N ALA A 314 -5.83 -16.88 -16.67
CA ALA A 314 -4.77 -15.88 -16.78
C ALA A 314 -3.37 -16.49 -16.87
N ARG A 315 -3.17 -17.69 -16.30
CA ARG A 315 -1.88 -18.39 -16.37
C ARG A 315 -1.63 -18.91 -17.79
N ASP A 316 -2.66 -19.42 -18.45
CA ASP A 316 -2.60 -19.79 -19.85
C ASP A 316 -2.40 -18.57 -20.75
N GLY A 317 -3.11 -17.48 -20.45
CA GLY A 317 -2.95 -16.18 -21.11
C GLY A 317 -1.51 -15.66 -21.04
N PHE A 318 -0.86 -15.78 -19.87
CA PHE A 318 0.54 -15.40 -19.70
C PHE A 318 1.50 -16.32 -20.47
N GLY A 319 1.34 -17.64 -20.34
CA GLY A 319 2.27 -18.62 -20.91
C GLY A 319 2.18 -18.79 -22.43
N HIS A 320 0.99 -18.62 -23.01
CA HIS A 320 0.70 -18.97 -24.41
C HIS A 320 0.07 -17.83 -25.21
N GLY A 321 -0.41 -16.77 -24.55
CA GLY A 321 -1.08 -15.67 -25.21
C GLY A 321 -0.18 -14.91 -26.18
N ASN A 322 -0.72 -14.58 -27.36
CA ASN A 322 -0.08 -13.72 -28.35
C ASN A 322 -0.90 -12.44 -28.55
N ILE A 323 -0.27 -11.28 -28.49
CA ILE A 323 -0.95 -9.98 -28.62
C ILE A 323 -1.64 -9.89 -30.00
N SER A 324 -2.96 -9.64 -30.01
CA SER A 324 -3.76 -9.38 -31.21
C SER A 324 -4.00 -7.90 -31.45
N ALA A 325 -4.17 -7.11 -30.39
CA ALA A 325 -4.43 -5.68 -30.45
C ALA A 325 -3.84 -4.97 -29.24
N MET A 326 -3.56 -3.68 -29.37
CA MET A 326 -3.05 -2.85 -28.27
C MET A 326 -3.36 -1.39 -28.52
N ASN A 327 -3.31 -0.57 -27.48
CA ASN A 327 -3.42 0.89 -27.62
C ASN A 327 -2.05 1.56 -27.75
N ASP A 328 -2.05 2.86 -28.05
CA ASP A 328 -0.81 3.63 -28.27
C ASP A 328 0.04 3.74 -27.00
N ALA A 329 -0.60 3.80 -25.82
CA ALA A 329 0.10 3.77 -24.54
C ALA A 329 0.90 2.45 -24.34
N ALA A 330 0.34 1.31 -24.75
CA ALA A 330 1.08 0.04 -24.76
C ALA A 330 2.18 0.01 -25.82
N ALA A 331 1.93 0.58 -27.02
CA ALA A 331 2.95 0.69 -28.06
C ALA A 331 4.16 1.53 -27.61
N ALA A 332 3.93 2.60 -26.83
CA ALA A 332 4.98 3.43 -26.24
C ALA A 332 5.87 2.67 -25.23
N LEU A 333 5.35 1.60 -24.62
CA LEU A 333 6.13 0.66 -23.80
C LEU A 333 6.93 -0.37 -24.63
N GLY A 334 6.89 -0.26 -25.97
CA GLY A 334 7.61 -1.14 -26.88
C GLY A 334 6.89 -2.44 -27.24
N LEU A 335 5.61 -2.59 -26.87
CA LEU A 335 4.79 -3.74 -27.26
C LEU A 335 4.50 -3.74 -28.76
N ARG A 336 4.24 -4.93 -29.30
CA ARG A 336 3.90 -5.14 -30.71
C ARG A 336 2.86 -6.26 -30.84
N VAL A 337 1.97 -6.12 -31.82
CA VAL A 337 1.08 -7.22 -32.23
C VAL A 337 1.92 -8.41 -32.67
N GLY A 338 1.54 -9.61 -32.22
CA GLY A 338 2.27 -10.86 -32.44
C GLY A 338 3.35 -11.18 -31.38
N MET A 339 3.68 -10.26 -30.48
CA MET A 339 4.54 -10.53 -29.33
C MET A 339 3.82 -11.45 -28.34
N SER A 340 4.56 -12.33 -27.66
CA SER A 340 3.98 -13.16 -26.59
C SER A 340 3.67 -12.29 -25.36
N VAL A 341 2.62 -12.66 -24.61
CA VAL A 341 2.23 -11.95 -23.38
C VAL A 341 3.35 -12.04 -22.33
N ALA A 342 4.00 -13.19 -22.18
CA ALA A 342 5.14 -13.34 -21.28
C ALA A 342 6.27 -12.36 -21.61
N GLU A 343 6.67 -12.24 -22.88
CA GLU A 343 7.72 -11.30 -23.28
C GLU A 343 7.30 -9.86 -23.00
N ALA A 344 6.09 -9.48 -23.41
CA ALA A 344 5.56 -8.13 -23.24
C ALA A 344 5.44 -7.73 -21.76
N ALA A 345 4.95 -8.65 -20.92
CA ALA A 345 4.78 -8.44 -19.50
C ALA A 345 6.12 -8.32 -18.79
N SER A 346 7.09 -9.21 -19.06
CA SER A 346 8.43 -9.15 -18.46
C SER A 346 9.19 -7.90 -18.89
N ARG A 347 9.08 -7.47 -20.15
CA ARG A 347 9.68 -6.20 -20.62
C ARG A 347 9.10 -5.01 -19.85
N SER A 348 7.79 -4.97 -19.68
CA SER A 348 7.11 -3.87 -19.01
C SER A 348 7.34 -3.87 -17.50
N ALA A 349 7.57 -5.04 -16.90
CA ALA A 349 7.96 -5.18 -15.50
C ALA A 349 9.39 -4.70 -15.23
N ALA A 350 10.32 -4.91 -16.18
CA ALA A 350 11.74 -4.58 -16.01
C ALA A 350 12.09 -3.08 -16.12
N HIS A 351 11.18 -2.23 -16.64
CA HIS A 351 11.42 -0.79 -16.80
C HIS A 351 10.77 0.02 -15.66
N ALA A 352 10.76 -0.49 -14.42
CA ALA A 352 10.10 0.14 -13.27
C ALA A 352 10.88 1.28 -12.59
N ASP A 353 11.96 1.76 -13.23
CA ASP A 353 12.89 2.75 -12.66
C ASP A 353 12.63 4.21 -13.08
#